data_AF-A0A538T840-F1
#
_entry.id   AF-A0A538T840-F1
#
_cell.length_a   1.000
_cell.length_b   1.000
_cell.length_c   1.000
_cell.angle_alpha   90.00
_cell.angle_beta   90.00
_cell.angle_gamma   90.00
#
_symmetry.space_group_name_H-M   'P 1'
#
loop_
_entity.id
_entity.type
_entity.pdbx_description
1 polymer ?
#
loop_
_entity_poly.entity_id
_entity_poly.type
_entity_poly.pdbx_seq_one_letter_code
_entity_poly.pdbx_strand_id
1 'polypeptide(L)'
;MGWIALTIYALAMAFVEAACVVTLKRLYYPEGWGPPFHVIPEPGLRLEQWREIATLIMIGAVSFLGRPSLRVGIARGLWVFGLWDLFYYVFLKVWTGFPAHAGDLDVVFLVPKPWIAPVWFACAVSIVCTVAAQVLSRRKED
;
A
#
# COMPACT_ATOMS: atom_id res chain seq x y z
N MET A 1 21.08 -10.92 -2.33
CA MET A 1 20.58 -10.68 -0.96
C MET A 1 19.48 -9.61 -0.86
N GLY A 2 19.60 -8.42 -1.47
CA GLY A 2 18.66 -7.30 -1.22
C GLY A 2 17.16 -7.55 -1.52
N TRP A 3 16.83 -8.24 -2.61
CA TRP A 3 15.43 -8.41 -3.03
C TRP A 3 14.58 -9.29 -2.09
N ILE A 4 15.17 -10.30 -1.47
CA ILE A 4 14.47 -11.15 -0.48
C ILE A 4 14.13 -10.32 0.76
N ALA A 5 15.10 -9.56 1.28
CA ALA A 5 14.87 -8.69 2.44
C ALA A 5 13.82 -7.61 2.16
N LEU A 6 13.84 -6.99 0.98
CA LEU A 6 12.82 -6.02 0.57
C LEU A 6 11.43 -6.65 0.43
N THR A 7 11.36 -7.90 -0.04
CA THR A 7 10.09 -8.63 -0.14
C THR A 7 9.53 -8.93 1.25
N ILE A 8 10.37 -9.47 2.16
CA ILE A 8 9.97 -9.71 3.55
C ILE A 8 9.51 -8.42 4.22
N TYR A 9 10.26 -7.32 4.02
CA TYR A 9 9.90 -6.01 4.52
C TYR A 9 8.54 -5.55 3.99
N ALA A 10 8.30 -5.62 2.67
CA ALA A 10 7.04 -5.19 2.05
C ALA A 10 5.84 -5.97 2.59
N LEU A 11 5.97 -7.30 2.73
CA LEU A 11 4.91 -8.16 3.27
C LEU A 11 4.64 -7.86 4.75
N ALA A 12 5.69 -7.70 5.56
CA ALA A 12 5.54 -7.36 6.98
C ALA A 12 4.91 -5.97 7.16
N MET A 13 5.36 -4.98 6.36
CA MET A 13 4.81 -3.64 6.36
C MET A 13 3.33 -3.64 5.94
N ALA A 14 2.95 -4.41 4.91
CA ALA A 14 1.57 -4.55 4.47
C ALA A 14 0.67 -5.12 5.57
N PHE A 15 1.19 -6.06 6.37
CA PHE A 15 0.45 -6.59 7.50
C PHE A 15 0.24 -5.53 8.59
N VAL A 16 1.27 -4.74 8.92
CA VAL A 16 1.16 -3.63 9.88
C VAL A 16 0.15 -2.59 9.40
N GLU A 17 0.20 -2.22 8.12
CA GLU A 17 -0.76 -1.33 7.46
C GLU A 17 -2.19 -1.87 7.62
N ALA A 18 -2.42 -3.13 7.22
CA ALA A 18 -3.72 -3.77 7.32
C ALA A 18 -4.21 -3.82 8.77
N ALA A 19 -3.34 -4.12 9.74
CA ALA A 19 -3.70 -4.16 11.15
C ALA A 19 -4.18 -2.78 11.66
N CYS A 20 -3.45 -1.70 11.33
CA CYS A 20 -3.85 -0.34 11.66
C CYS A 20 -5.22 0.00 11.04
N VAL A 21 -5.35 -0.25 9.74
CA VAL A 21 -6.55 0.08 8.97
C VAL A 21 -7.76 -0.73 9.46
N VAL A 22 -7.62 -2.04 9.69
CA VAL A 22 -8.70 -2.87 10.23
C VAL A 22 -9.13 -2.38 11.62
N THR A 23 -8.18 -1.99 12.47
CA THR A 23 -8.48 -1.48 13.81
C THR A 23 -9.25 -0.17 13.73
N LEU A 24 -8.78 0.77 12.92
CA LEU A 24 -9.46 2.04 12.71
C LEU A 24 -10.85 1.86 12.10
N LYS A 25 -10.98 0.94 11.14
CA LYS A 25 -12.26 0.62 10.51
C LYS A 25 -13.26 0.06 11.50
N ARG A 26 -12.83 -0.87 12.36
CA ARG A 26 -13.70 -1.39 13.44
C ARG A 26 -14.13 -0.32 14.43
N LEU A 27 -13.31 0.73 14.63
CA LEU A 27 -13.62 1.84 15.53
C LEU A 27 -14.68 2.77 14.93
N TYR A 28 -14.60 3.10 13.64
CA TYR A 28 -15.48 4.09 13.00
C TYR A 28 -16.61 3.52 12.14
N TYR A 29 -16.52 2.24 11.74
CA TYR A 29 -17.45 1.56 10.85
C TYR A 29 -17.86 0.19 11.43
N PRO A 30 -18.51 0.16 12.62
CA PRO A 30 -18.88 -1.10 13.27
C PRO A 30 -19.85 -1.94 12.44
N GLU A 31 -20.66 -1.30 11.58
CA GLU A 31 -21.67 -1.94 10.73
C GLU A 31 -21.09 -2.64 9.48
N GLY A 32 -19.79 -2.44 9.18
CA GLY A 32 -19.12 -3.08 8.06
C GLY A 32 -18.35 -2.12 7.16
N TRP A 33 -17.44 -2.69 6.36
CA TRP A 33 -16.59 -1.94 5.43
C TRP A 33 -17.16 -2.00 4.01
N GLY A 34 -17.78 -0.91 3.57
CA GLY A 34 -18.30 -0.75 2.23
C GLY A 34 -19.04 0.59 2.06
N PRO A 35 -19.42 0.95 0.83
CA PRO A 35 -20.25 2.12 0.59
C PRO A 35 -21.61 1.99 1.31
N PRO A 36 -22.16 3.09 1.88
CA PRO A 36 -21.60 4.43 1.90
C PRO A 36 -20.47 4.57 2.93
N PHE A 37 -19.31 5.10 2.52
CA PHE A 37 -18.22 5.42 3.44
C PHE A 37 -18.67 6.55 4.39
N HIS A 38 -19.11 6.19 5.60
CA HIS A 38 -19.35 7.13 6.68
C HIS A 38 -18.15 8.06 6.93
N VAL A 39 -18.42 9.25 7.45
CA VAL A 39 -17.40 10.28 7.68
C VAL A 39 -16.57 9.89 8.92
N ILE A 40 -15.26 9.74 8.75
CA ILE A 40 -14.33 9.63 9.87
C ILE A 40 -14.26 11.01 10.57
N PRO A 41 -14.41 11.08 11.90
CA PRO A 41 -14.21 12.32 12.64
C PRO A 41 -12.86 12.96 12.30
N GLU A 42 -12.81 14.29 12.23
CA GLU A 42 -11.66 15.04 11.73
C GLU A 42 -10.30 14.66 12.40
N PRO A 43 -10.21 14.38 13.71
CA PRO A 43 -8.97 13.90 14.31
C PRO A 43 -8.53 12.52 13.79
N GLY A 44 -9.48 11.60 13.60
CA GLY A 44 -9.22 10.26 13.06
C GLY A 44 -8.81 10.30 11.59
N LEU A 45 -9.45 11.17 10.81
CA LEU A 45 -9.10 11.39 9.40
C LEU A 45 -7.67 11.93 9.27
N ARG A 46 -7.30 12.91 10.11
CA ARG A 46 -5.94 13.46 10.14
C ARG A 46 -4.90 12.41 10.54
N LEU A 47 -5.22 11.55 11.51
CA LEU A 47 -4.33 10.46 11.90
C LEU A 47 -4.09 9.50 10.73
N GLU A 48 -5.13 9.10 10.01
CA GLU A 48 -4.99 8.24 8.83
C GLU A 48 -4.15 8.88 7.71
N GLN A 49 -4.36 10.17 7.45
CA GLN A 49 -3.53 10.90 6.48
C GLN A 49 -2.05 10.90 6.87
N TRP A 50 -1.74 11.12 8.16
CA TRP A 50 -0.36 11.05 8.64
C TRP A 50 0.22 9.65 8.58
N ARG A 51 -0.61 8.63 8.81
CA ARG A 51 -0.25 7.22 8.70
C ARG A 51 0.13 6.87 7.26
N GLU A 52 -0.67 7.31 6.27
CA GLU A 52 -0.36 7.17 4.84
C GLU A 52 0.93 7.90 4.42
N ILE A 53 1.13 9.12 4.92
CA ILE A 53 2.37 9.87 4.69
C ILE A 53 3.56 9.10 5.26
N ALA A 54 3.43 8.55 6.47
CA ALA A 54 4.48 7.73 7.08
C ALA A 54 4.79 6.48 6.25
N THR A 55 3.78 5.80 5.71
CA THR A 55 3.93 4.67 4.77
C THR A 55 4.74 5.06 3.54
N LEU A 56 4.43 6.20 2.91
CA LEU A 56 5.20 6.70 1.75
C LEU A 56 6.65 7.05 2.12
N ILE A 57 6.88 7.67 3.28
CA ILE A 57 8.23 7.98 3.79
C ILE A 57 9.02 6.69 4.03
N MET A 58 8.41 5.69 4.65
CA MET A 58 9.01 4.38 4.91
C MET A 58 9.46 3.69 3.62
N ILE A 59 8.58 3.65 2.61
CA ILE A 59 8.89 3.12 1.28
C ILE A 59 10.06 3.88 0.66
N GLY A 60 10.04 5.22 0.69
CA GLY A 60 11.14 6.04 0.18
C GLY A 60 12.46 5.76 0.90
N ALA A 61 12.45 5.72 2.23
CA ALA A 61 13.65 5.53 3.04
C ALA A 61 14.32 4.16 2.78
N VAL A 62 13.55 3.07 2.78
CA VAL A 62 14.12 1.72 2.55
C VAL A 62 14.62 1.56 1.11
N SER A 63 13.99 2.24 0.16
CA SER A 63 14.35 2.17 -1.26
C SER A 63 15.72 2.75 -1.55
N PHE A 64 16.07 3.85 -0.87
CA PHE A 64 17.35 4.55 -1.01
C PHE A 64 18.37 4.19 0.08
N LEU A 65 18.08 3.20 0.93
CA LEU A 65 19.03 2.72 1.92
C LEU A 65 20.28 2.13 1.24
N GLY A 66 21.45 2.51 1.73
CA GLY A 66 22.74 2.11 1.15
C GLY A 66 23.16 2.92 -0.08
N ARG A 67 22.58 4.11 -0.30
CA ARG A 67 22.94 5.08 -1.35
C ARG A 67 22.98 4.46 -2.77
N PRO A 68 21.92 3.75 -3.20
CA PRO A 68 21.86 3.23 -4.56
C PRO A 68 21.79 4.36 -5.59
N SER A 69 22.10 4.06 -6.86
CA SER A 69 21.79 4.97 -7.96
C SER A 69 20.27 5.25 -8.01
N LEU A 70 19.88 6.41 -8.54
CA LEU A 70 18.46 6.82 -8.60
C LEU A 70 17.57 5.73 -9.19
N ARG A 71 18.05 5.10 -10.26
CA ARG A 71 17.36 4.00 -10.94
C ARG A 71 17.13 2.79 -10.05
N VAL A 72 18.14 2.36 -9.30
CA VAL A 72 18.03 1.23 -8.36
C VAL A 72 17.12 1.61 -7.20
N GLY A 73 17.20 2.84 -6.69
CA GLY A 73 16.29 3.35 -5.66
C GLY A 73 14.83 3.32 -6.12
N ILE A 74 14.53 3.83 -7.31
CA ILE A 74 13.18 3.78 -7.91
C ILE A 74 12.70 2.34 -8.09
N ALA A 75 13.55 1.45 -8.62
CA ALA A 75 13.20 0.04 -8.80
C ALA A 75 12.84 -0.63 -7.46
N ARG A 76 13.60 -0.36 -6.40
CA ARG A 76 13.30 -0.86 -5.05
C ARG A 76 11.99 -0.29 -4.51
N GLY A 77 11.73 0.99 -4.71
CA GLY A 77 10.49 1.63 -4.25
C GLY A 77 9.26 1.09 -4.94
N LEU A 78 9.31 0.91 -6.26
CA LEU A 78 8.23 0.29 -7.01
C LEU A 78 7.98 -1.16 -6.61
N TRP A 79 9.03 -1.91 -6.28
CA TRP A 79 8.91 -3.28 -5.77
C TRP A 79 8.24 -3.33 -4.41
N VAL A 80 8.69 -2.50 -3.46
CA VAL A 80 8.11 -2.44 -2.13
C VAL A 80 6.66 -1.96 -2.19
N PHE A 81 6.39 -0.86 -2.90
CA PHE A 81 5.04 -0.31 -3.08
C PHE A 81 4.09 -1.34 -3.72
N GLY A 82 4.50 -1.98 -4.80
CA GLY A 82 3.67 -2.95 -5.52
C GLY A 82 3.31 -4.17 -4.66
N LEU A 83 4.29 -4.73 -3.96
CA LEU A 83 4.02 -5.86 -3.07
C LEU A 83 3.24 -5.46 -1.82
N TRP A 84 3.55 -4.30 -1.24
CA TRP A 84 2.87 -3.79 -0.06
C TRP A 84 1.37 -3.64 -0.31
N ASP A 85 0.99 -3.01 -1.42
CA ASP A 85 -0.40 -2.74 -1.78
C ASP A 85 -1.18 -4.04 -2.09
N LEU A 86 -0.59 -4.97 -2.84
CA LEU A 86 -1.22 -6.27 -3.11
C LEU A 86 -1.46 -7.07 -1.83
N PHE A 87 -0.45 -7.19 -0.98
CA PHE A 87 -0.56 -7.95 0.25
C PHE A 87 -1.44 -7.26 1.29
N TYR A 88 -1.54 -5.93 1.27
CA TYR A 88 -2.52 -5.19 2.06
C TYR A 88 -3.94 -5.70 1.77
N TYR A 89 -4.33 -5.83 0.50
CA TYR A 89 -5.65 -6.40 0.14
C TYR A 89 -5.79 -7.88 0.52
N VAL A 90 -4.72 -8.68 0.41
CA VAL A 90 -4.74 -10.07 0.88
C VAL A 90 -5.04 -10.13 2.38
N PHE A 91 -4.35 -9.32 3.18
CA PHE A 91 -4.57 -9.28 4.63
C PHE A 91 -5.94 -8.70 4.98
N LEU A 92 -6.40 -7.66 4.30
CA LEU A 92 -7.76 -7.15 4.47
C LEU A 92 -8.80 -8.25 4.22
N LYS A 93 -8.62 -9.03 3.14
CA LYS A 93 -9.54 -10.12 2.78
C LYS A 93 -9.59 -11.17 3.87
N VAL A 94 -8.44 -11.55 4.42
CA VAL A 94 -8.33 -12.53 5.51
C VAL A 94 -9.04 -12.05 6.78
N TRP A 95 -8.88 -10.78 7.17
CA TRP A 95 -9.35 -10.29 8.47
C TRP A 95 -10.76 -9.70 8.47
N THR A 96 -11.25 -9.26 7.31
CA THR A 96 -12.53 -8.54 7.20
C THR A 96 -13.45 -9.13 6.14
N GLY A 97 -12.95 -9.98 5.25
CA GLY A 97 -13.70 -10.46 4.08
C GLY A 97 -13.77 -9.46 2.92
N PHE A 98 -13.33 -8.20 3.12
CA PHE A 98 -13.22 -7.20 2.06
C PHE A 98 -11.88 -7.30 1.30
N PRO A 99 -11.87 -7.14 -0.03
CA PRO A 99 -13.02 -6.90 -0.89
C PRO A 99 -13.82 -8.17 -1.13
N ALA A 100 -15.15 -8.09 -1.18
CA ALA A 100 -15.99 -9.20 -1.61
C ALA A 100 -15.77 -9.50 -3.10
N HIS A 101 -15.66 -8.44 -3.91
CA HIS A 101 -15.43 -8.50 -5.35
C HIS A 101 -14.32 -7.53 -5.76
N ALA A 102 -13.60 -7.83 -6.84
CA ALA A 102 -12.56 -6.93 -7.34
C ALA A 102 -13.12 -5.55 -7.78
N GLY A 103 -14.42 -5.45 -8.04
CA GLY A 103 -15.11 -4.20 -8.37
C GLY A 103 -15.54 -3.35 -7.18
N ASP A 104 -15.38 -3.84 -5.95
CA ASP A 104 -15.73 -3.06 -4.76
C ASP A 104 -14.89 -1.80 -4.70
N LEU A 105 -15.53 -0.67 -4.38
CA LEU A 105 -14.82 0.59 -4.20
C LEU A 105 -14.04 0.55 -2.90
N ASP A 106 -12.81 1.04 -2.94
CA ASP A 106 -11.99 1.32 -1.76
C ASP A 106 -11.52 2.78 -1.77
N VAL A 107 -11.21 3.29 -0.58
CA VAL A 107 -10.44 4.52 -0.42
C VAL A 107 -8.98 4.12 -0.47
N VAL A 108 -8.38 4.20 -1.66
CA VAL A 108 -7.03 3.69 -1.94
C VAL A 108 -5.97 4.53 -1.21
N PHE A 109 -6.14 5.85 -1.20
CA PHE A 109 -5.31 6.81 -0.47
C PHE A 109 -6.14 8.05 -0.14
N LEU A 110 -5.87 8.70 0.99
CA LEU A 110 -6.43 9.99 1.40
C LEU A 110 -5.55 11.17 1.01
N VAL A 111 -4.23 10.96 0.86
CA VAL A 111 -3.25 12.01 0.57
C VAL A 111 -2.78 11.94 -0.89
N PRO A 112 -2.66 13.07 -1.63
CA PRO A 112 -2.97 14.46 -1.21
C PRO A 112 -4.47 14.80 -1.23
N LYS A 113 -5.28 13.98 -1.91
CA LYS A 113 -6.74 14.07 -1.94
C LYS A 113 -7.30 12.64 -1.92
N PRO A 114 -8.51 12.44 -1.35
CA PRO A 114 -9.14 11.13 -1.35
C PRO A 114 -9.25 10.55 -2.75
N TRP A 115 -8.68 9.38 -2.93
CA TRP A 115 -8.75 8.61 -4.14
C TRP A 115 -9.60 7.38 -3.91
N ILE A 116 -10.81 7.41 -4.47
CA ILE A 116 -11.74 6.28 -4.42
C ILE A 116 -11.67 5.57 -5.77
N ALA A 117 -11.35 4.29 -5.76
CA ALA A 117 -11.26 3.49 -6.96
C ALA A 117 -11.66 2.03 -6.68
N PRO A 118 -12.07 1.27 -7.72
CA PRO A 118 -12.27 -0.16 -7.58
C PRO A 118 -10.98 -0.87 -7.16
N VAL A 119 -11.09 -1.92 -6.35
CA VAL A 119 -9.91 -2.65 -5.85
C VAL A 119 -9.06 -3.24 -6.98
N TRP A 120 -9.68 -3.70 -8.06
CA TRP A 120 -8.94 -4.22 -9.23
C TRP A 120 -8.01 -3.17 -9.82
N PHE A 121 -8.39 -1.88 -9.77
CA PHE A 121 -7.57 -0.79 -10.29
C PHE A 121 -6.33 -0.60 -9.43
N ALA A 122 -6.47 -0.62 -8.10
CA ALA A 122 -5.33 -0.58 -7.17
C ALA A 122 -4.38 -1.76 -7.42
N CYS A 123 -4.91 -2.99 -7.46
CA CYS A 123 -4.11 -4.19 -7.76
C CYS A 123 -3.41 -4.12 -9.13
N ALA A 124 -4.06 -3.56 -10.15
CA ALA A 124 -3.44 -3.39 -11.46
C ALA A 124 -2.25 -2.42 -11.40
N VAL A 125 -2.38 -1.30 -10.69
CA VAL A 125 -1.29 -0.35 -10.46
C VAL A 125 -0.12 -1.04 -9.74
N SER A 126 -0.39 -1.80 -8.67
CA SER A 126 0.67 -2.48 -7.93
C SER A 126 1.36 -3.60 -8.72
N ILE A 127 0.63 -4.31 -9.60
CA ILE A 127 1.23 -5.24 -10.57
C ILE A 127 2.15 -4.50 -11.54
N VAL A 128 1.69 -3.39 -12.12
CA VAL A 128 2.51 -2.56 -13.02
C VAL A 128 3.77 -2.07 -12.32
N CYS A 129 3.68 -1.58 -11.08
CA CYS A 129 4.84 -1.18 -10.28
C CYS A 129 5.82 -2.34 -10.08
N THR A 130 5.32 -3.52 -9.71
CA THR A 130 6.14 -4.73 -9.48
C THR A 130 6.87 -5.17 -10.76
N VAL A 131 6.17 -5.15 -11.90
CA VAL A 131 6.77 -5.49 -13.21
C VAL A 131 7.79 -4.41 -13.63
N ALA A 132 7.46 -3.13 -13.47
CA ALA A 132 8.37 -2.03 -13.79
C ALA A 132 9.65 -2.09 -12.95
N ALA A 133 9.55 -2.43 -11.67
CA ALA A 133 10.71 -2.67 -10.80
C ALA A 133 11.62 -3.77 -11.36
N GLN A 134 11.06 -4.89 -11.81
CA GLN A 134 11.81 -5.98 -12.43
C GLN A 134 12.52 -5.52 -13.71
N VAL A 135 11.83 -4.79 -14.59
CA VAL A 135 12.43 -4.25 -15.82
C VAL A 135 13.56 -3.26 -15.50
N LEU A 136 13.33 -2.33 -14.57
CA LEU A 136 14.32 -1.35 -14.15
C LEU A 136 15.51 -1.99 -13.42
N SER A 137 15.35 -3.14 -12.78
CA SER A 137 16.45 -3.87 -12.14
C SER A 137 17.35 -4.62 -13.13
N ARG A 138 16.86 -4.90 -14.35
CA ARG A 138 17.54 -5.79 -15.31
C ARG A 138 18.46 -5.10 -16.31
N ARG A 139 18.26 -3.84 -16.70
CA ARG A 139 19.22 -3.20 -17.63
C ARG A 139 20.54 -2.95 -16.88
N LYS A 140 21.67 -3.44 -17.41
CA LYS A 140 22.99 -3.03 -16.94
C LYS A 140 23.15 -1.51 -17.13
N GLU A 141 23.97 -0.89 -16.32
CA GLU A 141 24.57 0.41 -16.67
C GLU A 141 25.45 0.12 -17.90
N ASP A 142 25.14 0.77 -19.02
CA ASP A 142 25.97 0.75 -20.23
C ASP A 142 27.29 1.50 -19.97
#